data_AF-A0A6J6EEE1-F1
#
_entry.id   AF-A0A6J6EEE1-F1
#
_cell.length_a   1.000
_cell.length_b   1.000
_cell.length_c   1.000
_cell.angle_alpha   90.00
_cell.angle_beta   90.00
_cell.angle_gamma   90.00
#
_symmetry.space_group_name_H-M   'P 1'
#
loop_
_entity.id
_entity.type
_entity.pdbx_description
1 polymer ?
#
loop_
_entity_poly.entity_id
_entity_poly.type
_entity_poly.pdbx_seq_one_letter_code
_entity_poly.pdbx_strand_id
1 'polypeptide(L)'
;MGRRWVTAEILPETVATFTAARLKLVADGKDPGGITASTGWVGGGGFRQVTVAPSMYELTPLGVMLADWATNGRFARAVAGQLGFEWQTKKHAPFCGVRGRMRLAVLDGAVGLEEAREIIAALSERERVTIVAKVVLPGVEEFVAEQSKGSRVKKAPRDLLTGRTRSVRHRAKGVS
;
A
#
# COMPACT_ATOMS: atom_id res chain seq x y z
N MET A 1 20.05 -19.85 3.56
CA MET A 1 18.94 -19.73 2.58
C MET A 1 18.33 -18.33 2.64
N GLY A 2 18.67 -17.43 1.71
CA GLY A 2 18.21 -16.03 1.69
C GLY A 2 16.80 -15.81 1.14
N ARG A 3 15.88 -16.78 1.30
CA ARG A 3 14.52 -16.72 0.74
C ARG A 3 13.58 -15.95 1.66
N ARG A 4 12.71 -15.13 1.08
CA ARG A 4 11.59 -14.46 1.78
C ARG A 4 10.30 -15.25 1.53
N TRP A 5 9.47 -15.39 2.55
CA TRP A 5 8.21 -16.13 2.47
C TRP A 5 7.06 -15.32 3.04
N VAL A 6 5.84 -15.64 2.61
CA VAL A 6 4.59 -15.13 3.16
C VAL A 6 3.68 -16.34 3.31
N THR A 7 3.04 -16.46 4.48
CA THR A 7 1.96 -17.41 4.73
C THR A 7 0.73 -16.64 5.20
N ALA A 8 -0.44 -17.21 4.98
CA ALA A 8 -1.71 -16.64 5.40
C ALA A 8 -2.53 -17.73 6.12
N GLU A 9 -3.26 -17.31 7.12
CA GLU A 9 -4.13 -18.16 7.92
C GLU A 9 -5.43 -17.39 8.16
N ILE A 10 -6.56 -18.11 8.14
CA ILE A 10 -7.89 -17.50 8.21
C ILE A 10 -8.25 -17.18 9.66
N LEU A 11 -7.93 -18.10 10.57
CA LEU A 11 -8.31 -18.00 11.98
C LEU A 11 -7.20 -17.34 12.82
N PRO A 12 -7.46 -16.20 13.48
CA PRO A 12 -6.49 -15.56 14.38
C PRO A 12 -5.99 -16.51 15.48
N GLU A 13 -6.84 -17.40 15.96
CA GLU A 13 -6.53 -18.38 17.02
C GLU A 13 -5.51 -19.41 16.52
N THR A 14 -5.64 -19.87 15.28
CA THR A 14 -4.68 -20.79 14.64
C THR A 14 -3.32 -20.11 14.46
N VAL A 15 -3.32 -18.81 14.12
CA VAL A 15 -2.08 -18.03 14.04
C VAL A 15 -1.40 -17.98 15.40
N ALA A 16 -2.14 -17.59 16.44
CA ALA A 16 -1.59 -17.40 17.78
C ALA A 16 -1.10 -18.72 18.40
N THR A 17 -1.87 -19.79 18.23
CA THR A 17 -1.61 -21.08 18.89
C THR A 17 -0.54 -21.90 18.18
N PHE A 18 -0.59 -21.98 16.84
CA PHE A 18 0.23 -22.92 16.08
C PHE A 18 1.28 -22.22 15.21
N THR A 19 0.84 -21.29 14.36
CA THR A 19 1.71 -20.74 13.31
C THR A 19 2.82 -19.86 13.89
N ALA A 20 2.46 -18.88 14.73
CA ALA A 20 3.43 -17.97 15.33
C ALA A 20 4.38 -18.68 16.29
N ALA A 21 3.84 -19.61 17.09
CA ALA A 21 4.62 -20.43 18.01
C ALA A 21 5.68 -21.25 17.26
N ARG A 22 5.30 -21.94 16.18
CA ARG A 22 6.24 -22.73 15.39
C ARG A 22 7.26 -21.86 14.64
N LEU A 23 6.84 -20.74 14.07
CA LEU A 23 7.77 -19.82 13.38
C LEU A 23 8.82 -19.24 14.34
N LYS A 24 8.45 -19.01 15.60
CA LYS A 24 9.39 -18.64 16.65
C LYS A 24 10.42 -19.75 16.89
N LEU A 25 9.97 -21.00 17.01
CA LEU A 25 10.87 -22.15 17.13
C LEU A 25 11.82 -22.28 15.93
N VAL A 26 11.33 -22.06 14.70
CA VAL A 26 12.18 -22.05 13.49
C VAL A 26 13.21 -20.91 13.56
N ALA A 27 12.80 -19.70 13.90
CA ALA A 27 13.71 -18.56 14.03
C ALA A 27 14.78 -18.79 15.11
N ASP A 28 14.42 -19.47 16.20
CA ASP A 28 15.32 -19.79 17.31
C ASP A 28 16.18 -21.05 17.06
N GLY A 29 16.00 -21.76 15.94
CA GLY A 29 16.72 -23.02 15.66
C GLY A 29 16.27 -24.20 16.53
N LYS A 30 15.03 -24.17 17.01
CA LYS A 30 14.43 -25.10 17.98
C LYS A 30 13.16 -25.76 17.45
N ASP A 31 13.08 -25.98 16.13
CA ASP A 31 12.01 -26.77 15.49
C ASP A 31 12.51 -28.19 15.17
N PRO A 32 12.68 -29.08 16.18
CA PRO A 32 13.28 -30.40 16.00
C PRO A 32 12.42 -31.32 15.13
N GLY A 33 11.10 -31.11 15.11
CA GLY A 33 10.17 -31.83 14.22
C GLY A 33 10.11 -31.26 12.80
N GLY A 34 11.02 -30.38 12.42
CA GLY A 34 11.01 -29.72 11.11
C GLY A 34 12.39 -29.33 10.62
N ILE A 35 12.56 -28.05 10.24
CA ILE A 35 13.70 -27.61 9.45
C ILE A 35 15.05 -27.72 10.18
N THR A 36 15.03 -27.65 11.51
CA THR A 36 16.21 -27.79 12.37
C THR A 36 16.85 -29.15 12.16
N ALA A 37 16.07 -30.23 12.28
CA ALA A 37 16.58 -31.59 12.11
C ALA A 37 16.81 -31.94 10.63
N SER A 38 15.93 -31.53 9.72
CA SER A 38 16.00 -31.96 8.31
C SER A 38 17.10 -31.27 7.50
N THR A 39 17.54 -30.08 7.90
CA THR A 39 18.53 -29.29 7.15
C THR A 39 19.71 -28.79 7.99
N GLY A 40 19.77 -29.16 9.29
CA GLY A 40 20.76 -28.62 10.22
C GLY A 40 20.58 -27.12 10.47
N TRP A 41 19.35 -26.62 10.41
CA TRP A 41 19.07 -25.21 10.59
C TRP A 41 19.35 -24.76 12.03
N VAL A 42 20.27 -23.82 12.21
CA VAL A 42 20.75 -23.34 13.53
C VAL A 42 20.05 -22.06 14.01
N GLY A 43 18.99 -21.63 13.33
CA GLY A 43 18.28 -20.39 13.64
C GLY A 43 18.67 -19.20 12.78
N GLY A 44 18.00 -18.07 13.00
CA GLY A 44 18.17 -16.81 12.29
C GLY A 44 16.91 -16.32 11.55
N GLY A 45 17.00 -15.11 11.00
CA GLY A 45 15.87 -14.44 10.37
C GLY A 45 14.83 -13.96 11.38
N GLY A 46 13.60 -13.78 10.92
CA GLY A 46 12.49 -13.32 11.74
C GLY A 46 11.21 -13.26 10.92
N PHE A 47 10.09 -13.05 11.60
CA PHE A 47 8.80 -12.89 10.96
C PHE A 47 8.04 -11.72 11.59
N ARG A 48 7.04 -11.23 10.87
CA ARG A 48 6.09 -10.24 11.36
C ARG A 48 4.68 -10.73 11.07
N GLN A 49 3.78 -10.45 11.98
CA GLN A 49 2.36 -10.72 11.79
C GLN A 49 1.67 -9.46 11.28
N VAL A 50 0.77 -9.64 10.33
CA VAL A 50 -0.07 -8.58 9.79
C VAL A 50 -1.48 -9.12 9.64
N THR A 51 -2.47 -8.30 9.99
CA THR A 51 -3.88 -8.64 9.83
C THR A 51 -4.45 -7.87 8.65
N VAL A 52 -5.27 -8.54 7.84
CA VAL A 52 -6.01 -7.90 6.75
C VAL A 52 -7.08 -7.01 7.38
N ALA A 53 -7.02 -5.71 7.09
CA ALA A 53 -8.05 -4.77 7.53
C ALA A 53 -9.36 -5.01 6.75
N PRO A 54 -10.52 -4.54 7.27
CA PRO A 54 -11.76 -4.51 6.51
C PRO A 54 -11.57 -3.84 5.14
N SER A 55 -12.46 -4.13 4.20
CA SER A 55 -12.46 -3.45 2.91
C SER A 55 -12.60 -1.94 3.10
N MET A 56 -11.79 -1.15 2.38
CA MET A 56 -11.96 0.31 2.31
C MET A 56 -13.13 0.72 1.40
N TYR A 57 -13.74 -0.26 0.74
CA TYR A 57 -14.82 -0.10 -0.21
C TYR A 57 -16.08 -0.80 0.28
N GLU A 58 -17.22 -0.14 0.12
CA GLU A 58 -18.55 -0.67 0.37
C GLU A 58 -19.36 -0.68 -0.93
N LEU A 59 -20.12 -1.75 -1.14
CA LEU A 59 -21.03 -1.87 -2.27
C LEU A 59 -22.39 -1.31 -1.86
N THR A 60 -22.87 -0.30 -2.58
CA THR A 60 -24.20 0.28 -2.37
C THR A 60 -25.01 0.23 -3.68
N PRO A 61 -26.33 0.43 -3.64
CA PRO A 61 -27.15 0.53 -4.87
C PRO A 61 -26.69 1.64 -5.82
N LEU A 62 -25.96 2.64 -5.33
CA LEU A 62 -25.45 3.77 -6.12
C LEU A 62 -24.04 3.50 -6.69
N GLY A 63 -23.40 2.39 -6.32
CA GLY A 63 -22.07 1.99 -6.77
C GLY A 63 -21.10 1.70 -5.62
N VAL A 64 -19.80 1.82 -5.90
CA VAL A 64 -18.75 1.59 -4.90
C VAL A 64 -18.46 2.88 -4.14
N MET A 65 -18.60 2.84 -2.82
CA MET A 65 -18.31 3.96 -1.91
C MET A 65 -17.11 3.64 -1.02
N LEU A 66 -16.53 4.67 -0.39
CA LEU A 66 -15.52 4.48 0.65
C LEU A 66 -16.22 4.17 1.97
N ALA A 67 -15.72 3.17 2.69
CA ALA A 67 -16.23 2.84 4.02
C ALA A 67 -16.03 4.00 5.00
N ASP A 68 -16.90 4.14 6.00
CA ASP A 68 -16.84 5.24 6.98
C ASP A 68 -15.52 5.28 7.76
N TRP A 69 -14.92 4.12 8.00
CA TRP A 69 -13.62 4.03 8.69
C TRP A 69 -12.46 4.58 7.85
N ALA A 70 -12.62 4.68 6.52
CA ALA A 70 -11.60 5.11 5.57
C ALA A 70 -11.51 6.64 5.54
N THR A 71 -11.09 7.21 6.67
CA THR A 71 -10.82 8.63 6.87
C THR A 71 -9.38 8.85 7.36
N ASN A 72 -8.91 10.08 7.22
CA ASN A 72 -7.62 10.60 7.69
C ASN A 72 -6.45 9.67 7.34
N GLY A 73 -5.59 9.39 8.33
CA GLY A 73 -4.44 8.52 8.14
C GLY A 73 -4.80 7.08 7.76
N ARG A 74 -6.00 6.58 8.11
CA ARG A 74 -6.45 5.24 7.71
C ARG A 74 -6.73 5.18 6.21
N PHE A 75 -7.38 6.22 5.68
CA PHE A 75 -7.57 6.38 4.23
C PHE A 75 -6.23 6.42 3.49
N ALA A 76 -5.32 7.30 3.92
CA ALA A 76 -4.00 7.45 3.32
C ALA A 76 -3.20 6.13 3.33
N ARG A 77 -3.26 5.38 4.44
CA ARG A 77 -2.57 4.09 4.57
C ARG A 77 -3.16 3.02 3.67
N ALA A 78 -4.48 2.95 3.55
CA ALA A 78 -5.16 2.03 2.64
C ALA A 78 -4.81 2.34 1.17
N VAL A 79 -4.81 3.62 0.78
CA VAL A 79 -4.42 4.09 -0.56
C VAL A 79 -2.95 3.75 -0.86
N ALA A 80 -2.05 3.97 0.09
CA ALA A 80 -0.63 3.61 -0.07
C ALA A 80 -0.47 2.11 -0.38
N GLY A 81 -1.13 1.24 0.41
CA GLY A 81 -1.14 -0.20 0.17
C GLY A 81 -1.72 -0.58 -1.20
N GLN A 82 -2.87 -0.02 -1.57
CA GLN A 82 -3.56 -0.31 -2.82
C GLN A 82 -2.72 0.09 -4.06
N LEU A 83 -1.96 1.19 -3.96
CA LEU A 83 -1.12 1.70 -5.05
C LEU A 83 0.34 1.21 -4.97
N GLY A 84 0.66 0.34 -4.00
CA GLY A 84 1.98 -0.25 -3.83
C GLY A 84 3.06 0.70 -3.32
N PHE A 85 2.68 1.81 -2.68
CA PHE A 85 3.63 2.71 -2.02
C PHE A 85 4.00 2.17 -0.64
N GLU A 86 5.27 2.30 -0.28
CA GLU A 86 5.72 2.11 1.09
C GLU A 86 5.21 3.24 1.97
N TRP A 87 4.56 2.90 3.09
CA TRP A 87 3.96 3.85 4.00
C TRP A 87 5.01 4.71 4.73
N GLN A 88 4.81 6.02 4.75
CA GLN A 88 5.63 6.97 5.51
C GLN A 88 4.79 7.71 6.55
N THR A 89 5.40 7.98 7.70
CA THR A 89 4.73 8.69 8.80
C THR A 89 4.66 10.18 8.53
N LYS A 90 3.83 10.91 9.31
CA LYS A 90 3.60 12.36 9.20
C LYS A 90 4.87 13.23 9.21
N LYS A 91 6.02 12.70 9.66
CA LYS A 91 7.32 13.40 9.59
C LYS A 91 7.74 13.77 8.15
N HIS A 92 7.14 13.13 7.14
CA HIS A 92 7.43 13.36 5.72
C HIS A 92 6.30 14.12 5.01
N ALA A 93 5.41 14.78 5.76
CA ALA A 93 4.34 15.61 5.19
C ALA A 93 4.91 16.61 4.16
N PRO A 94 4.23 16.84 3.03
CA PRO A 94 2.87 16.39 2.71
C PRO A 94 2.77 14.93 2.20
N PHE A 95 3.89 14.21 2.11
CA PHE A 95 3.91 12.84 1.57
C PHE A 95 3.64 11.78 2.64
N CYS A 96 2.79 10.82 2.30
CA CYS A 96 2.46 9.67 3.14
C CYS A 96 2.95 8.34 2.57
N GLY A 97 3.64 8.34 1.43
CA GLY A 97 4.29 7.14 0.91
C GLY A 97 5.29 7.38 -0.21
N VAL A 98 6.12 6.36 -0.46
CA VAL A 98 7.19 6.37 -1.46
C VAL A 98 7.23 5.08 -2.28
N ARG A 99 7.55 5.20 -3.57
CA ARG A 99 7.80 4.06 -4.47
C ARG A 99 8.86 4.45 -5.51
N GLY A 100 10.11 4.12 -5.24
CA GLY A 100 11.24 4.65 -6.00
C GLY A 100 11.28 6.18 -5.89
N ARG A 101 11.24 6.89 -7.02
CA ARG A 101 11.17 8.37 -7.07
C ARG A 101 9.74 8.93 -7.06
N MET A 102 8.72 8.07 -6.97
CA MET A 102 7.33 8.51 -6.84
C MET A 102 7.00 8.73 -5.36
N ARG A 103 6.48 9.91 -5.05
CA ARG A 103 5.85 10.27 -3.78
C ARG A 103 4.34 10.06 -3.88
N LEU A 104 3.71 9.88 -2.72
CA LEU A 104 2.26 9.80 -2.59
C LEU A 104 1.79 10.87 -1.60
N ALA A 105 0.86 11.70 -2.04
CA ALA A 105 0.10 12.60 -1.17
C ALA A 105 -1.37 12.17 -1.21
N VAL A 106 -1.99 11.97 -0.06
CA VAL A 106 -3.41 11.60 0.05
C VAL A 106 -4.13 12.62 0.89
N LEU A 107 -5.13 13.26 0.31
CA LEU A 107 -6.00 14.22 0.97
C LEU A 107 -7.34 13.54 1.25
N ASP A 108 -7.73 13.51 2.53
CA ASP A 108 -9.05 13.04 2.93
C ASP A 108 -10.10 14.14 2.76
N GLY A 109 -10.31 14.55 1.51
CA GLY A 109 -11.16 15.69 1.17
C GLY A 109 -11.01 16.12 -0.28
N ALA A 110 -11.14 17.42 -0.52
CA ALA A 110 -10.89 18.03 -1.82
C ALA A 110 -9.41 18.38 -2.00
N VAL A 111 -8.96 18.40 -3.25
CA VAL A 111 -7.68 19.01 -3.65
C VAL A 111 -7.98 20.15 -4.64
N GLY A 112 -7.48 21.34 -4.33
CA GLY A 112 -7.47 22.53 -5.19
C GLY A 112 -6.07 22.85 -5.70
N LEU A 113 -5.96 24.01 -6.37
CA LEU A 113 -4.70 24.46 -6.98
C LEU A 113 -3.63 24.79 -5.93
N GLU A 114 -4.04 25.36 -4.79
CA GLU A 114 -3.10 25.74 -3.73
C GLU A 114 -2.51 24.50 -3.04
N GLU A 115 -3.32 23.51 -2.68
CA GLU A 115 -2.80 22.27 -2.11
C GLU A 115 -1.91 21.53 -3.12
N ALA A 116 -2.30 21.51 -4.40
CA ALA A 116 -1.46 20.92 -5.45
C ALA A 116 -0.12 21.65 -5.60
N ARG A 117 -0.11 22.98 -5.53
CA ARG A 117 1.11 23.80 -5.59
C ARG A 117 2.04 23.49 -4.41
N GLU A 118 1.51 23.44 -3.19
CA GLU A 118 2.28 23.09 -2.00
C GLU A 118 2.90 21.70 -2.09
N ILE A 119 2.13 20.72 -2.56
CA ILE A 119 2.60 19.34 -2.72
C ILE A 119 3.71 19.25 -3.77
N ILE A 120 3.59 19.97 -4.89
CA ILE A 120 4.63 19.99 -5.93
C ILE A 120 5.88 20.71 -5.42
N ALA A 121 5.73 21.83 -4.71
CA ALA A 121 6.85 22.59 -4.16
C ALA A 121 7.69 21.79 -3.15
N ALA A 122 7.08 20.81 -2.48
CA ALA A 122 7.77 19.91 -1.54
C ALA A 122 8.60 18.80 -2.22
N LEU A 123 8.53 18.62 -3.55
CA LEU A 123 9.27 17.59 -4.26
C LEU A 123 10.76 17.91 -4.36
N SER A 124 11.60 16.91 -4.14
CA SER A 124 13.03 17.00 -4.45
C SER A 124 13.29 16.84 -5.96
N GLU A 125 14.52 17.13 -6.39
CA GLU A 125 14.90 16.93 -7.79
C GLU A 125 14.60 15.51 -8.28
N ARG A 126 14.02 15.41 -9.49
CA ARG A 126 13.65 14.14 -10.16
C ARG A 126 12.57 13.33 -9.43
N GLU A 127 12.02 13.80 -8.32
CA GLU A 127 10.82 13.21 -7.73
C GLU A 127 9.57 13.60 -8.51
N ARG A 128 8.52 12.81 -8.35
CA ARG A 128 7.18 13.04 -8.90
C ARG A 128 6.16 12.64 -7.85
N VAL A 129 4.92 13.08 -7.98
CA VAL A 129 3.86 12.78 -7.01
C VAL A 129 2.65 12.13 -7.67
N THR A 130 2.08 11.15 -6.99
CA THR A 130 0.67 10.78 -7.16
C THR A 130 -0.14 11.46 -6.07
N ILE A 131 -1.04 12.36 -6.43
CA ILE A 131 -1.98 13.00 -5.52
C ILE A 131 -3.29 12.23 -5.58
N VAL A 132 -3.81 11.81 -4.43
CA VAL A 132 -5.11 11.14 -4.32
C VAL A 132 -6.03 11.97 -3.43
N ALA A 133 -7.24 12.24 -3.90
CA ALA A 133 -8.25 12.97 -3.14
C ALA A 133 -9.65 12.39 -3.38
N LYS A 134 -10.59 12.64 -2.47
CA LYS A 134 -12.01 12.26 -2.65
C LYS A 134 -12.68 13.16 -3.69
N VAL A 135 -12.30 14.43 -3.69
CA VAL A 135 -12.74 15.44 -4.66
C VAL A 135 -11.53 16.09 -5.30
N VAL A 136 -11.56 16.28 -6.61
CA VAL A 136 -10.53 17.02 -7.37
C VAL A 136 -11.24 18.23 -7.96
N LEU A 137 -10.77 19.43 -7.63
CA LEU A 137 -11.35 20.67 -8.15
C LEU A 137 -10.88 20.92 -9.60
N PRO A 138 -11.65 21.68 -10.41
CA PRO A 138 -11.29 21.98 -11.79
C PRO A 138 -9.91 22.64 -11.92
N GLY A 139 -9.16 22.30 -12.98
CA GLY A 139 -7.84 22.87 -13.26
C GLY A 139 -6.66 22.19 -12.56
N VAL A 140 -6.91 21.34 -11.56
CA VAL A 140 -5.83 20.70 -10.77
C VAL A 140 -5.04 19.69 -11.60
N GLU A 141 -5.71 18.92 -12.47
CA GLU A 141 -5.03 17.91 -13.28
C GLU A 141 -4.13 18.56 -14.33
N GLU A 142 -4.64 19.61 -14.98
CA GLU A 142 -3.91 20.42 -15.95
C GLU A 142 -2.69 21.10 -15.30
N PHE A 143 -2.91 21.74 -14.15
CA PHE A 143 -1.84 22.38 -13.38
C PHE A 143 -0.73 21.39 -13.00
N VAL A 144 -1.09 20.21 -12.48
CA VAL A 144 -0.09 19.18 -12.10
C VAL A 144 0.66 18.67 -13.33
N ALA A 145 -0.03 18.51 -14.47
CA ALA A 145 0.59 18.05 -15.71
C ALA A 145 1.58 19.08 -16.28
N GLU A 146 1.25 20.37 -16.20
CA GLU A 146 2.10 21.48 -16.65
C GLU A 146 3.32 21.67 -15.74
N GLN A 147 3.10 21.79 -14.43
CA GLN A 147 4.15 22.14 -13.46
C GLN A 147 5.07 20.97 -13.12
N SER A 148 4.59 19.73 -13.23
CA SER A 148 5.35 18.56 -12.79
C SER A 148 5.13 17.35 -13.71
N LYS A 149 5.70 17.41 -14.93
CA LYS A 149 5.64 16.34 -15.94
C LYS A 149 5.96 14.96 -15.38
N GLY A 150 4.97 14.09 -15.26
CA GLY A 150 5.14 12.72 -14.70
C GLY A 150 4.39 12.50 -13.39
N SER A 151 3.98 13.58 -12.71
CA SER A 151 3.05 13.54 -11.59
C SER A 151 1.62 13.26 -12.07
N ARG A 152 0.77 12.77 -11.19
CA ARG A 152 -0.59 12.30 -11.50
C ARG A 152 -1.55 12.72 -10.39
N VAL A 153 -2.79 12.97 -10.75
CA VAL A 153 -3.92 13.13 -9.83
C VAL A 153 -4.85 11.92 -9.99
N LYS A 154 -5.44 11.45 -8.90
CA LYS A 154 -6.42 10.36 -8.88
C LYS A 154 -7.58 10.70 -7.95
N LYS A 155 -8.79 10.56 -8.45
CA LYS A 155 -10.02 10.70 -7.65
C LYS A 155 -10.43 9.35 -7.04
N ALA A 156 -10.52 9.30 -5.73
CA ALA A 156 -11.00 8.14 -5.00
C ALA A 156 -12.54 8.11 -4.90
N PRO A 157 -13.19 6.92 -4.87
CA PRO A 157 -12.59 5.59 -5.06
C PRO A 157 -12.37 5.23 -6.54
N ARG A 158 -12.98 5.96 -7.48
CA ARG A 158 -13.05 5.64 -8.92
C ARG A 158 -11.69 5.23 -9.53
N ASP A 159 -10.67 6.08 -9.41
CA ASP A 159 -9.38 5.90 -10.09
C ASP A 159 -8.42 4.94 -9.36
N LEU A 160 -8.82 4.49 -8.17
CA LEU A 160 -8.11 3.47 -7.40
C LEU A 160 -8.53 2.05 -7.80
N LEU A 161 -9.73 1.89 -8.36
CA LEU A 161 -10.28 0.62 -8.80
C LEU A 161 -9.90 0.28 -10.25
N THR A 162 -9.73 1.29 -11.11
CA THR A 162 -9.43 1.12 -12.54
C THR A 162 -8.01 0.64 -12.85
N GLY A 163 -7.10 0.64 -11.87
CA GLY A 163 -5.69 0.30 -12.07
C GLY A 163 -5.38 -1.20 -12.16
N ARG A 164 -6.20 -2.08 -11.56
CA ARG A 164 -5.90 -3.53 -11.48
C ARG A 164 -6.11 -4.28 -12.80
N THR A 165 -6.99 -3.81 -13.68
CA THR A 165 -7.33 -4.47 -14.94
C THR A 165 -6.16 -4.51 -15.95
N ARG A 166 -5.20 -3.57 -15.88
CA ARG A 166 -4.05 -3.54 -16.81
C ARG A 166 -2.90 -4.47 -16.39
N SER A 167 -2.69 -4.67 -15.09
CA SER A 167 -1.59 -5.52 -14.57
C SER A 167 -1.85 -7.02 -14.80
N VAL A 168 -3.10 -7.46 -14.63
CA VAL A 168 -3.48 -8.88 -14.85
C VAL A 168 -3.33 -9.28 -16.33
N ARG A 169 -3.66 -8.38 -17.27
CA ARG A 169 -3.52 -8.65 -18.71
C ARG A 169 -2.06 -8.79 -19.17
N HIS A 170 -1.12 -8.10 -18.53
CA HIS A 170 0.30 -8.22 -18.89
C HIS A 170 0.93 -9.52 -18.36
N ARG A 171 0.48 -10.04 -17.21
CA ARG A 171 0.93 -11.36 -16.71
C ARG A 171 0.37 -12.53 -17.49
N ALA A 172 -0.84 -12.42 -18.03
CA ALA A 172 -1.45 -13.49 -18.82
C ALA A 172 -0.83 -13.66 -20.23
N LYS A 173 -0.09 -12.67 -20.75
CA LYS A 173 0.54 -12.70 -22.08
C LYS A 173 2.03 -13.10 -22.07
N GLY A 174 2.59 -13.42 -20.90
CA GLY A 174 4.00 -13.82 -20.76
C GLY A 174 4.21 -15.32 -20.52
N VAL A 175 3.15 -16.13 -20.66
CA VAL A 175 3.20 -17.58 -20.57
C VAL A 175 2.52 -18.14 -21.82
N SER A 176 3.28 -18.19 -22.91
CA SER A 176 3.00 -18.96 -24.12
C SER A 176 4.32 -19.40 -24.71
#